data_AF-A0A854PMJ6-F1
#
_entry.id   AF-A0A854PMJ6-F1
#
_cell.length_a   1.000
_cell.length_b   1.000
_cell.length_c   1.000
_cell.angle_alpha   90.00
_cell.angle_beta   90.00
_cell.angle_gamma   90.00
#
_symmetry.space_group_name_H-M   'P 1'
#
loop_
_entity.id
_entity.type
_entity.pdbx_description
1 polymer ?
#
loop_
_entity_poly.entity_id
_entity_poly.type
_entity_poly.pdbx_seq_one_letter_code
_entity_poly.pdbx_strand_id
1 'polypeptide(L)'
;MAGRIPEDFISEVRSNVNIVDVISQYVSLEKKGKDYIGLCPFHQEKTPSFTVNADKQFFKCFGCGKGGNVFKFLMYKDDLTFPESVERVAEFAHIAMPNGYGHNSGTKLNPLMQMHQDAVDFYHRVLLTTKAGERGMQYAQKRELDQEILDHFKIGYAPKADNVLITYLRSKGYQDDDLAQSGLFVQARDGQLYDRFRDRLMFPLDNENGRTIGFSGRRISDDKTEAKYMNSPETEIFTKSKVLFHFAEAKKAARGEGHLVLYEGYMDVIAAYKAEVKSGIASMGTSLTDDQIYLLRRITPNIIINYDGDDPGVHAEERAARMFNKDGNFNLGIVVLPEKLDPDEYVKKYGAEKYLEEVKGALTPTDFFLKRLEQKYNLDNDREKIAYLGEAVKEIAQVRNPVEQDMYTEKLAKSSGVSIASLKANLAKERRRNNRARNHVRNSQRNSPDYPIDAPLPGDEDVPTEQSVVEKNPSQTRLLYLFIHSTDAQKYMLEGQFHFPNQDFETLAQDWLKYAETHENPQIDGFLDFIPEQLQGIIVDAEMAQMPKDSTIQEVDALVLALKRRNIYSRLNELQAQLQDAKRKNDAQGIIAITQEIIGLKRILG
;
A
#
# COMPACT_ATOMS: atom_id res chain seq x y z
N MET A 1 29.72 20.54 -4.25
CA MET A 1 28.67 21.36 -4.88
C MET A 1 27.82 20.43 -5.73
N ALA A 2 26.86 19.76 -5.12
CA ALA A 2 25.91 18.87 -5.81
C ALA A 2 24.76 19.73 -6.35
N GLY A 3 24.40 19.52 -7.61
CA GLY A 3 23.47 20.36 -8.36
C GLY A 3 22.10 20.43 -7.71
N ARG A 4 21.74 21.62 -7.23
CA ARG A 4 20.37 21.96 -6.84
C ARG A 4 19.59 22.17 -8.14
N ILE A 5 18.61 21.30 -8.43
CA ILE A 5 17.72 21.44 -9.59
C ILE A 5 17.14 22.87 -9.56
N PRO A 6 17.11 23.61 -10.69
CA PRO A 6 16.58 24.98 -10.71
C PRO A 6 15.16 25.04 -10.14
N GLU A 7 14.89 26.00 -9.25
CA GLU A 7 13.56 26.13 -8.60
C GLU A 7 12.46 26.39 -9.63
N ASP A 8 12.74 27.19 -10.66
CA ASP A 8 11.83 27.42 -11.79
C ASP A 8 11.45 26.11 -12.49
N PHE A 9 12.40 25.19 -12.66
CA PHE A 9 12.15 23.89 -13.28
C PHE A 9 11.30 23.00 -12.36
N ILE A 10 11.57 22.99 -11.05
CA ILE A 10 10.75 22.24 -10.08
C ILE A 10 9.31 22.74 -10.11
N SER A 11 9.11 24.06 -10.14
CA SER A 11 7.79 24.68 -10.24
C SER A 11 7.11 24.33 -11.57
N GLU A 12 7.84 24.38 -12.69
CA GLU A 12 7.33 24.00 -14.01
C GLU A 12 6.85 22.54 -14.02
N VAL A 13 7.67 21.60 -13.54
CA VAL A 13 7.32 20.19 -13.44
C VAL A 13 6.08 19.98 -12.57
N ARG A 14 6.02 20.65 -11.41
CA ARG A 14 4.89 20.53 -10.48
C ARG A 14 3.60 21.10 -11.06
N SER A 15 3.65 22.24 -11.73
CA SER A 15 2.46 22.89 -12.31
C SER A 15 1.91 22.17 -13.54
N ASN A 16 2.70 21.31 -14.19
CA ASN A 16 2.29 20.53 -15.36
C ASN A 16 1.69 19.16 -15.02
N VAL A 17 1.61 18.79 -13.75
CA VAL A 17 0.97 17.53 -13.32
C VAL A 17 -0.20 17.81 -12.39
N ASN A 18 -1.21 16.94 -12.44
CA ASN A 18 -2.23 16.88 -11.41
C ASN A 18 -1.87 15.75 -10.43
N ILE A 19 -1.75 16.08 -9.14
CA ILE A 19 -1.47 15.13 -8.08
C ILE A 19 -2.46 13.95 -8.06
N VAL A 20 -3.73 14.18 -8.44
CA VAL A 20 -4.75 13.11 -8.49
C VAL A 20 -4.38 12.09 -9.56
N ASP A 21 -3.89 12.51 -10.72
CA ASP A 21 -3.55 11.62 -11.83
C ASP A 21 -2.32 10.76 -11.50
N VAL A 22 -1.34 11.35 -10.82
CA VAL A 22 -0.15 10.64 -10.33
C VAL A 22 -0.51 9.65 -9.24
N ILE A 23 -1.28 10.06 -8.22
CA ILE A 23 -1.64 9.16 -7.12
C ILE A 23 -2.61 8.06 -7.58
N SER A 24 -3.49 8.37 -8.54
CA SER A 24 -4.38 7.37 -9.15
C SER A 24 -3.60 6.24 -9.82
N GLN A 25 -2.30 6.43 -10.11
CA GLN A 25 -1.40 5.36 -10.56
C GLN A 25 -1.21 4.23 -9.53
N TYR A 26 -1.39 4.54 -8.25
CA TYR A 26 -1.06 3.67 -7.12
C TYR A 26 -2.28 3.26 -6.30
N VAL A 27 -3.32 4.10 -6.28
CA VAL A 27 -4.52 3.91 -5.45
C VAL A 27 -5.76 4.31 -6.22
N SER A 28 -6.82 3.51 -6.10
CA SER A 28 -8.15 3.85 -6.57
C SER A 28 -8.76 4.94 -5.69
N LEU A 29 -9.12 6.04 -6.32
CA LEU A 29 -9.64 7.24 -5.67
C LEU A 29 -11.08 7.50 -6.08
N GLU A 30 -11.96 7.69 -5.10
CA GLU A 30 -13.36 8.06 -5.31
C GLU A 30 -13.55 9.56 -5.05
N LYS A 31 -14.19 10.26 -6.00
CA LYS A 31 -14.46 11.70 -5.84
C LYS A 31 -15.58 11.94 -4.83
N LYS A 32 -15.29 12.71 -3.79
CA LYS A 32 -16.25 13.11 -2.76
C LYS A 32 -16.21 14.63 -2.56
N GLY A 33 -17.12 15.32 -3.25
CA GLY A 33 -17.14 16.79 -3.27
C GLY A 33 -15.94 17.34 -4.05
N LYS A 34 -15.08 18.13 -3.37
CA LYS A 34 -13.85 18.68 -3.95
C LYS A 34 -12.63 17.76 -3.79
N ASP A 35 -12.72 16.81 -2.88
CA ASP A 35 -11.63 15.90 -2.53
C ASP A 35 -11.83 14.53 -3.18
N TYR A 36 -10.74 13.77 -3.24
CA TYR A 36 -10.69 12.38 -3.68
C TYR A 36 -10.25 11.51 -2.49
N ILE A 37 -10.95 10.41 -2.25
CA ILE A 37 -10.72 9.56 -1.08
C ILE A 37 -10.40 8.14 -1.51
N GLY A 38 -9.40 7.53 -0.87
CA GLY A 38 -9.00 6.15 -1.10
C GLY A 38 -8.38 5.50 0.14
N LEU A 39 -7.94 4.26 -0.03
CA LEU A 39 -7.16 3.55 1.00
C LEU A 39 -5.71 4.04 1.00
N CYS A 40 -5.15 4.22 2.18
CA CYS A 40 -3.80 4.75 2.32
C CYS A 40 -2.73 3.84 1.71
N PRO A 41 -1.87 4.34 0.80
CA PRO A 41 -0.81 3.50 0.25
C PRO A 41 0.35 3.25 1.23
N PHE A 42 0.37 3.90 2.39
CA PHE A 42 1.49 3.86 3.35
C PHE A 42 1.25 3.02 4.59
N HIS A 43 0.00 2.70 4.92
CA HIS A 43 -0.34 1.88 6.09
C HIS A 43 -1.63 1.12 5.83
N GLN A 44 -1.81 -0.01 6.51
CA GLN A 44 -3.01 -0.83 6.33
C GLN A 44 -4.19 -0.29 7.12
N GLU A 45 -5.32 -0.16 6.44
CA GLU A 45 -6.57 0.31 7.02
C GLU A 45 -7.80 -0.35 6.37
N LYS A 46 -8.90 -0.45 7.12
CA LYS A 46 -10.16 -1.01 6.59
C LYS A 46 -11.07 0.05 5.98
N THR A 47 -10.97 1.27 6.48
CA THR A 47 -11.79 2.43 6.09
C THR A 47 -10.90 3.45 5.38
N PRO A 48 -11.30 3.98 4.22
CA PRO A 48 -10.55 5.01 3.51
C PRO A 48 -10.26 6.23 4.39
N SER A 49 -8.99 6.57 4.62
CA SER A 49 -8.57 7.79 5.31
C SER A 49 -7.62 8.66 4.49
N PHE A 50 -7.24 8.20 3.29
CA PHE A 50 -6.34 8.89 2.40
C PHE A 50 -7.12 9.86 1.50
N THR A 51 -6.82 11.15 1.62
CA THR A 51 -7.53 12.24 0.95
C THR A 51 -6.57 12.99 0.04
N VAL A 52 -6.99 13.28 -1.19
CA VAL A 52 -6.24 14.08 -2.18
C VAL A 52 -7.12 15.24 -2.63
N ASN A 53 -6.58 16.45 -2.58
CA ASN A 53 -7.27 17.64 -3.04
C ASN A 53 -6.67 18.12 -4.36
N ALA A 54 -7.47 18.11 -5.43
CA ALA A 54 -7.04 18.51 -6.77
C ALA A 54 -6.79 20.01 -6.91
N ASP A 55 -7.50 20.86 -6.17
CA ASP A 55 -7.33 22.31 -6.28
C ASP A 55 -6.07 22.78 -5.56
N LYS A 56 -5.77 22.16 -4.40
CA LYS A 56 -4.63 22.48 -3.55
C LYS A 56 -3.36 21.71 -3.91
N GLN A 57 -3.47 20.68 -4.76
CA GLN A 57 -2.35 19.82 -5.15
C GLN A 57 -1.64 19.13 -3.96
N PHE A 58 -2.41 18.74 -2.93
CA PHE A 58 -1.90 18.04 -1.73
C PHE A 58 -2.65 16.74 -1.44
N PHE A 59 -1.97 15.82 -0.75
CA PHE A 59 -2.58 14.67 -0.11
C PHE A 59 -2.38 14.69 1.41
N LYS A 60 -3.30 14.05 2.13
CA LYS A 60 -3.18 13.75 3.55
C LYS A 60 -3.84 12.43 3.87
N CYS A 61 -3.16 11.59 4.64
CA CYS A 61 -3.76 10.46 5.31
C CYS A 61 -4.12 10.84 6.74
N PHE A 62 -5.41 10.76 7.07
CA PHE A 62 -5.89 11.02 8.44
C PHE A 62 -5.66 9.84 9.40
N GLY A 63 -5.33 8.65 8.88
CA GLY A 63 -4.95 7.47 9.67
C GLY A 63 -3.51 7.53 10.17
N CYS A 64 -2.53 7.62 9.24
CA CYS A 64 -1.10 7.60 9.59
C CYS A 64 -0.44 8.99 9.67
N GLY A 65 -1.14 10.07 9.36
CA GLY A 65 -0.63 11.44 9.46
C GLY A 65 0.26 11.89 8.31
N LYS A 66 0.71 11.00 7.41
CA LYS A 66 1.51 11.38 6.23
C LYS A 66 0.74 12.33 5.31
N GLY A 67 1.39 13.38 4.83
CA GLY A 67 0.82 14.35 3.90
C GLY A 67 1.91 15.15 3.18
N GLY A 68 1.56 15.75 2.05
CA GLY A 68 2.50 16.53 1.23
C GLY A 68 2.01 16.77 -0.20
N ASN A 69 2.91 17.25 -1.05
CA ASN A 69 2.69 17.42 -2.49
C ASN A 69 3.02 16.14 -3.29
N VAL A 70 2.97 16.23 -4.62
CA VAL A 70 3.23 15.11 -5.53
C VAL A 70 4.63 14.50 -5.38
N PHE A 71 5.65 15.32 -5.16
CA PHE A 71 7.02 14.85 -4.92
C PHE A 71 7.08 14.05 -3.62
N LYS A 72 6.50 14.59 -2.56
CA LYS A 72 6.48 13.94 -1.25
C LYS A 72 5.76 12.59 -1.27
N PHE A 73 4.68 12.51 -2.05
CA PHE A 73 3.98 11.25 -2.26
C PHE A 73 4.91 10.18 -2.84
N LEU A 74 5.63 10.50 -3.92
CA LEU A 74 6.54 9.56 -4.58
C LEU A 74 7.75 9.22 -3.71
N MET A 75 8.28 10.19 -2.95
CA MET A 75 9.33 9.92 -1.97
C MET A 75 8.86 8.87 -0.95
N TYR A 76 7.66 9.04 -0.37
CA TYR A 76 7.13 8.06 0.58
C TYR A 76 6.75 6.72 -0.04
N LYS A 77 6.31 6.71 -1.30
CA LYS A 77 5.75 5.51 -1.94
C LYS A 77 6.82 4.65 -2.62
N ASP A 78 7.77 5.30 -3.27
CA ASP A 78 8.77 4.68 -4.14
C ASP A 78 10.18 4.74 -3.53
N ASP A 79 10.29 5.23 -2.30
CA ASP A 79 11.54 5.41 -1.55
C ASP A 79 12.57 6.22 -2.35
N LEU A 80 12.08 7.31 -2.95
CA LEU A 80 12.88 8.19 -3.80
C LEU A 80 13.44 9.35 -2.96
N THR A 81 14.65 9.77 -3.32
CA THR A 81 15.17 11.08 -2.92
C THR A 81 14.39 12.21 -3.62
N PHE A 82 14.52 13.45 -3.13
CA PHE A 82 13.83 14.58 -3.76
C PHE A 82 14.22 14.80 -5.24
N PRO A 83 15.50 14.73 -5.65
CA PRO A 83 15.85 14.82 -7.07
C PRO A 83 15.22 13.70 -7.92
N GLU A 84 15.21 12.47 -7.42
CA GLU A 84 14.60 11.32 -8.10
C GLU A 84 13.08 11.46 -8.21
N SER A 85 12.42 12.03 -7.21
CA SER A 85 10.98 12.30 -7.28
C SER A 85 10.67 13.41 -8.29
N VAL A 86 11.51 14.45 -8.39
CA VAL A 86 11.36 15.49 -9.43
C VAL A 86 11.52 14.90 -10.84
N GLU A 87 12.53 14.07 -11.06
CA GLU A 87 12.73 13.35 -12.33
C GLU A 87 11.51 12.48 -12.68
N ARG A 88 11.00 11.72 -11.69
CA ARG A 88 9.84 10.86 -11.89
C ARG A 88 8.57 11.64 -12.24
N VAL A 89 8.35 12.81 -11.63
CA VAL A 89 7.22 13.70 -11.99
C VAL A 89 7.44 14.34 -13.35
N ALA A 90 8.67 14.71 -13.70
CA ALA A 90 9.00 15.24 -15.03
C ALA A 90 8.68 14.21 -16.13
N GLU A 91 8.93 12.91 -15.89
CA GLU A 91 8.51 11.84 -16.80
C GLU A 91 6.98 11.80 -16.98
N PHE A 92 6.20 11.96 -15.90
CA PHE A 92 4.74 12.04 -15.97
C PHE A 92 4.27 13.29 -16.73
N ALA A 93 5.00 14.40 -16.62
CA ALA A 93 4.73 15.64 -17.33
C ALA A 93 5.24 15.65 -18.78
N HIS A 94 6.00 14.63 -19.19
CA HIS A 94 6.76 14.60 -20.45
C HIS A 94 7.73 15.79 -20.62
N ILE A 95 8.32 16.27 -19.52
CA ILE A 95 9.30 17.36 -19.48
C ILE A 95 10.70 16.78 -19.37
N ALA A 96 11.62 17.20 -20.25
CA ALA A 96 13.01 16.76 -20.20
C ALA A 96 13.77 17.43 -19.06
N MET A 97 14.54 16.64 -18.30
CA MET A 97 15.41 17.16 -17.24
C MET A 97 16.50 18.09 -17.81
N PRO A 98 16.88 19.17 -17.11
CA PRO A 98 17.96 20.05 -17.56
C PRO A 98 19.30 19.31 -17.64
N ASN A 99 20.13 19.68 -18.62
CA ASN A 99 21.45 19.10 -18.81
C ASN A 99 22.33 19.23 -17.55
N GLY A 100 22.87 18.11 -17.07
CA GLY A 100 23.67 18.06 -15.84
C GLY A 100 22.86 17.90 -14.54
N TYR A 101 21.52 17.97 -14.62
CA TYR A 101 20.58 17.71 -13.53
C TYR A 101 19.74 16.45 -13.74
N GLY A 102 19.57 16.03 -15.00
CA GLY A 102 19.17 14.66 -15.32
C GLY A 102 20.31 13.70 -15.04
N HIS A 103 20.05 12.65 -14.27
CA HIS A 103 21.05 11.65 -14.02
C HIS A 103 21.23 10.79 -15.28
N ASN A 104 22.40 10.91 -15.92
CA ASN A 104 22.91 9.92 -16.88
C ASN A 104 23.42 8.65 -16.16
N SER A 105 22.79 8.31 -15.04
CA SER A 105 23.14 7.20 -14.15
C SER A 105 21.82 6.68 -13.62
N GLY A 106 21.51 5.41 -13.87
CA GLY A 106 20.34 4.76 -13.28
C GLY A 106 20.22 5.15 -11.81
N THR A 107 18.99 5.41 -11.38
CA THR A 107 18.54 5.46 -9.98
C THR A 107 19.60 4.81 -9.10
N LYS A 108 20.12 5.50 -8.07
CA LYS A 108 20.91 4.81 -7.05
C LYS A 108 19.93 3.95 -6.27
N LEU A 109 19.53 2.86 -6.91
CA LEU A 109 18.79 1.78 -6.33
C LEU A 109 19.53 1.39 -5.07
N ASN A 110 18.76 1.00 -4.05
CA ASN A 110 19.31 0.22 -2.95
C ASN A 110 20.33 -0.78 -3.55
N PRO A 111 21.56 -0.85 -3.03
CA PRO A 111 22.60 -1.73 -3.59
C PRO A 111 22.11 -3.16 -3.86
N LEU A 112 21.22 -3.67 -3.00
CA LEU A 112 20.56 -4.97 -3.18
C LEU A 112 19.63 -5.00 -4.39
N MET A 113 18.82 -3.95 -4.62
CA MET A 113 17.95 -3.86 -5.81
C MET A 113 18.77 -3.74 -7.11
N GLN A 114 19.85 -2.96 -7.12
CA GLN A 114 20.75 -2.91 -8.28
C GLN A 114 21.37 -4.28 -8.56
N MET A 115 21.80 -4.99 -7.51
CA MET A 115 22.34 -6.33 -7.63
C MET A 115 21.33 -7.31 -8.22
N HIS A 116 20.05 -7.22 -7.83
CA HIS A 116 18.98 -8.02 -8.42
C HIS A 116 18.76 -7.70 -9.89
N GLN A 117 18.79 -6.42 -10.28
CA GLN A 117 18.70 -6.02 -11.68
C GLN A 117 19.87 -6.58 -12.51
N ASP A 118 21.11 -6.46 -12.00
CA ASP A 118 22.30 -7.04 -12.63
C ASP A 118 22.19 -8.57 -12.75
N ALA A 119 21.56 -9.24 -11.78
CA ALA A 119 21.29 -10.67 -11.82
C ALA A 119 20.20 -11.04 -12.85
N VAL A 120 19.15 -10.22 -13.03
CA VAL A 120 18.16 -10.39 -14.10
C VAL A 120 18.85 -10.37 -15.46
N ASP A 121 19.61 -9.31 -15.72
CA ASP A 121 20.33 -9.13 -16.99
C ASP A 121 21.30 -10.29 -17.25
N PHE A 122 21.97 -10.77 -16.19
CA PHE A 122 22.86 -11.91 -16.25
C PHE A 122 22.10 -13.20 -16.63
N TYR A 123 21.07 -13.59 -15.88
CA TYR A 123 20.35 -14.84 -16.14
C TYR A 123 19.64 -14.83 -17.49
N HIS A 124 19.07 -13.70 -17.88
CA HIS A 124 18.41 -13.52 -19.17
C HIS A 124 19.41 -13.64 -20.32
N ARG A 125 20.58 -12.98 -20.22
CA ARG A 125 21.66 -13.13 -21.20
C ARG A 125 22.19 -14.56 -21.26
N VAL A 126 22.36 -15.23 -20.11
CA VAL A 126 22.79 -16.63 -20.06
C VAL A 126 21.84 -17.50 -20.87
N LEU A 127 20.52 -17.36 -20.68
CA LEU A 127 19.51 -18.12 -21.42
C LEU A 127 19.59 -17.89 -22.93
N LEU A 128 19.70 -16.63 -23.36
CA LEU A 128 19.58 -16.25 -24.78
C LEU A 128 20.87 -16.43 -25.59
N THR A 129 22.04 -16.14 -25.00
CA THR A 129 23.26 -15.92 -25.79
C THR A 129 24.40 -16.88 -25.49
N THR A 130 24.25 -17.80 -24.52
CA THR A 130 25.36 -18.66 -24.08
C THR A 130 25.12 -20.13 -24.37
N LYS A 131 26.20 -20.87 -24.57
CA LYS A 131 26.17 -22.34 -24.73
C LYS A 131 25.59 -23.04 -23.50
N ALA A 132 25.86 -22.52 -22.30
CA ALA A 132 25.28 -23.04 -21.06
C ALA A 132 23.74 -22.87 -21.02
N GLY A 133 23.22 -21.83 -21.67
CA GLY A 133 21.79 -21.51 -21.78
C GLY A 133 21.01 -22.43 -22.71
N GLU A 134 21.64 -23.17 -23.63
CA GLU A 134 20.96 -24.05 -24.60
C GLU A 134 19.99 -25.02 -23.93
N ARG A 135 20.38 -25.57 -22.77
CA ARG A 135 19.53 -26.45 -21.94
C ARG A 135 18.29 -25.72 -21.41
N GLY A 136 18.47 -24.49 -20.91
CA GLY A 136 17.38 -23.64 -20.45
C GLY A 136 16.41 -23.29 -21.58
N MET A 137 16.96 -22.92 -22.74
CA MET A 137 16.20 -22.55 -23.93
C MET A 137 15.38 -23.73 -24.47
N GLN A 138 15.97 -24.93 -24.55
CA GLN A 138 15.23 -26.14 -24.94
C GLN A 138 14.05 -26.42 -24.02
N TYR A 139 14.20 -26.20 -22.72
CA TYR A 139 13.10 -26.35 -21.77
C TYR A 139 12.03 -25.26 -21.94
N ALA A 140 12.44 -24.00 -22.13
CA ALA A 140 11.53 -22.89 -22.38
C ALA A 140 10.69 -23.11 -23.65
N GLN A 141 11.30 -23.58 -24.73
CA GLN A 141 10.62 -23.93 -25.98
C GLN A 141 9.61 -25.08 -25.80
N LYS A 142 9.97 -26.13 -25.04
CA LYS A 142 9.02 -27.21 -24.68
C LYS A 142 7.82 -26.71 -23.86
N ARG A 143 7.98 -25.57 -23.19
CA ARG A 143 6.92 -24.87 -22.45
C ARG A 143 6.22 -23.81 -23.29
N GLU A 144 6.54 -23.71 -24.58
CA GLU A 144 5.95 -22.74 -25.52
C GLU A 144 6.12 -21.28 -25.06
N LEU A 145 7.25 -21.01 -24.40
CA LEU A 145 7.72 -19.67 -24.10
C LEU A 145 8.51 -19.18 -25.31
N ASP A 146 7.87 -18.35 -26.13
CA ASP A 146 8.50 -17.71 -27.28
C ASP A 146 9.42 -16.56 -26.85
N GLN A 147 10.16 -16.02 -27.81
CA GLN A 147 11.13 -14.96 -27.56
C GLN A 147 10.47 -13.70 -26.97
N GLU A 148 9.27 -13.35 -27.41
CA GLU A 148 8.54 -12.18 -26.92
C GLU A 148 8.21 -12.32 -25.42
N ILE A 149 7.73 -13.49 -25.01
CA ILE A 149 7.46 -13.81 -23.60
C ILE A 149 8.74 -13.85 -22.77
N LEU A 150 9.82 -14.46 -23.29
CA LEU A 150 11.11 -14.48 -22.61
C LEU A 150 11.64 -13.07 -22.36
N ASP A 151 11.52 -12.18 -23.36
CA ASP A 151 12.00 -10.80 -23.30
C ASP A 151 11.11 -9.90 -22.44
N HIS A 152 9.79 -10.11 -22.48
CA HIS A 152 8.81 -9.35 -21.71
C HIS A 152 8.95 -9.63 -20.21
N PHE A 153 8.89 -10.91 -19.80
CA PHE A 153 9.01 -11.33 -18.40
C PHE A 153 10.46 -11.45 -17.91
N LYS A 154 11.44 -11.10 -18.75
CA LYS A 154 12.89 -11.21 -18.47
C LYS A 154 13.27 -12.59 -17.92
N ILE A 155 12.70 -13.64 -18.50
CA ILE A 155 12.95 -15.01 -18.08
C ILE A 155 14.40 -15.35 -18.39
N GLY A 156 15.09 -15.94 -17.41
CA GLY A 156 16.50 -16.29 -17.51
C GLY A 156 16.79 -17.75 -17.18
N TYR A 157 18.06 -18.10 -17.12
CA TYR A 157 18.50 -19.44 -16.74
C TYR A 157 19.70 -19.37 -15.80
N ALA A 158 19.58 -20.06 -14.66
CA ALA A 158 20.65 -20.29 -13.72
C ALA A 158 21.40 -21.59 -14.10
N PRO A 159 22.68 -21.52 -14.50
CA PRO A 159 23.47 -22.70 -14.84
C PRO A 159 23.60 -23.70 -13.70
N LYS A 160 24.05 -24.92 -14.01
CA LYS A 160 24.27 -25.97 -13.01
C LYS A 160 25.45 -25.71 -12.07
N ALA A 161 26.47 -24.98 -12.54
CA ALA A 161 27.60 -24.58 -11.72
C ALA A 161 27.15 -23.62 -10.62
N ASP A 162 27.78 -23.70 -9.45
CA ASP A 162 27.36 -23.06 -8.21
C ASP A 162 28.14 -21.78 -7.87
N ASN A 163 28.91 -21.26 -8.80
CA ASN A 163 29.77 -20.09 -8.61
C ASN A 163 29.75 -19.11 -9.80
N VAL A 164 28.73 -19.17 -10.66
CA VAL A 164 28.71 -18.37 -11.90
C VAL A 164 28.22 -16.96 -11.63
N LEU A 165 27.08 -16.81 -10.94
CA LEU A 165 26.53 -15.50 -10.61
C LEU A 165 27.45 -14.76 -9.63
N ILE A 166 27.97 -15.45 -8.60
CA ILE A 166 28.87 -14.81 -7.62
C ILE A 166 30.12 -14.24 -8.29
N THR A 167 30.70 -14.96 -9.26
CA THR A 167 31.89 -14.50 -9.99
C THR A 167 31.57 -13.25 -10.82
N TYR A 168 30.41 -13.25 -11.48
CA TYR A 168 29.93 -12.09 -12.23
C TYR A 168 29.71 -10.86 -11.33
N LEU A 169 29.00 -11.01 -10.21
CA LEU A 169 28.71 -9.89 -9.31
C LEU A 169 29.97 -9.38 -8.58
N ARG A 170 30.90 -10.25 -8.19
CA ARG A 170 32.21 -9.78 -7.67
C ARG A 170 32.99 -8.99 -8.71
N SER A 171 32.93 -9.37 -9.98
CA SER A 171 33.57 -8.60 -11.07
C SER A 171 32.94 -7.21 -11.28
N LYS A 172 31.70 -7.01 -10.81
CA LYS A 172 31.02 -5.71 -10.79
C LYS A 172 31.35 -4.86 -9.56
N GLY A 173 32.09 -5.40 -8.59
CA GLY A 173 32.55 -4.68 -7.39
C GLY A 173 31.68 -4.86 -6.15
N TYR A 174 30.67 -5.74 -6.17
CA TYR A 174 29.86 -6.07 -4.99
C TYR A 174 30.70 -6.78 -3.93
N GLN A 175 30.49 -6.42 -2.66
CA GLN A 175 31.19 -6.99 -1.52
C GLN A 175 30.48 -8.24 -0.99
N ASP A 176 31.22 -9.13 -0.32
CA ASP A 176 30.69 -10.40 0.18
C ASP A 176 29.57 -10.22 1.21
N ASP A 177 29.59 -9.15 2.02
CA ASP A 177 28.53 -8.83 2.97
C ASP A 177 27.20 -8.51 2.26
N ASP A 178 27.23 -7.70 1.20
CA ASP A 178 26.04 -7.39 0.39
C ASP A 178 25.50 -8.65 -0.30
N LEU A 179 26.40 -9.48 -0.83
CA LEU A 179 26.05 -10.74 -1.49
C LEU A 179 25.35 -11.68 -0.49
N ALA A 180 25.85 -11.81 0.72
CA ALA A 180 25.24 -12.65 1.76
C ALA A 180 23.82 -12.21 2.14
N GLN A 181 23.55 -10.91 2.16
CA GLN A 181 22.23 -10.34 2.51
C GLN A 181 21.21 -10.38 1.36
N SER A 182 21.68 -10.53 0.12
CA SER A 182 20.82 -10.49 -1.08
C SER A 182 19.80 -11.63 -1.19
N GLY A 183 20.03 -12.77 -0.53
CA GLY A 183 19.24 -13.98 -0.73
C GLY A 183 19.50 -14.71 -2.06
N LEU A 184 20.41 -14.21 -2.91
CA LEU A 184 20.86 -14.87 -4.15
C LEU A 184 21.92 -15.96 -3.89
N PHE A 185 22.48 -15.98 -2.69
CA PHE A 185 23.57 -16.88 -2.30
C PHE A 185 23.22 -17.67 -1.03
N VAL A 186 23.89 -18.80 -0.85
CA VAL A 186 23.88 -19.60 0.37
C VAL A 186 25.29 -19.65 0.92
N GLN A 187 25.42 -19.42 2.22
CA GLN A 187 26.71 -19.51 2.91
C GLN A 187 26.92 -20.93 3.47
N ALA A 188 28.04 -21.55 3.13
CA ALA A 188 28.47 -22.81 3.72
C ALA A 188 29.09 -22.60 5.11
N ARG A 189 29.34 -23.70 5.83
CA ARG A 189 29.87 -23.68 7.21
C ARG A 189 31.28 -23.08 7.31
N ASP A 190 32.04 -23.12 6.24
CA ASP A 190 33.39 -22.54 6.12
C ASP A 190 33.36 -21.04 5.75
N GLY A 191 32.17 -20.46 5.61
CA GLY A 191 31.96 -19.06 5.24
C GLY A 191 31.90 -18.82 3.73
N GLN A 192 32.15 -19.82 2.89
CA GLN A 192 32.13 -19.66 1.44
C GLN A 192 30.70 -19.51 0.90
N LEU A 193 30.51 -18.55 0.00
CA LEU A 193 29.23 -18.28 -0.66
C LEU A 193 29.10 -19.05 -1.98
N TYR A 194 27.90 -19.58 -2.21
CA TYR A 194 27.54 -20.33 -3.41
C TYR A 194 26.21 -19.82 -3.99
N ASP A 195 26.07 -19.89 -5.32
CA ASP A 195 24.84 -19.54 -6.03
C ASP A 195 23.68 -20.37 -5.47
N ARG A 196 22.62 -19.70 -5.00
CA ARG A 196 21.43 -20.36 -4.47
C ARG A 196 20.67 -21.11 -5.56
N PHE A 197 20.50 -20.47 -6.72
CA PHE A 197 19.75 -21.00 -7.84
C PHE A 197 20.68 -21.74 -8.80
N ARG A 198 20.36 -22.99 -9.10
CA ARG A 198 21.16 -23.87 -9.98
C ARG A 198 20.26 -24.76 -10.83
N ASP A 199 20.62 -24.95 -12.10
CA ASP A 199 19.87 -25.72 -13.11
C ASP A 199 18.36 -25.39 -13.14
N ARG A 200 18.05 -24.09 -13.15
CA ARG A 200 16.68 -23.56 -13.02
C ARG A 200 16.38 -22.50 -14.07
N LEU A 201 15.15 -22.55 -14.60
CA LEU A 201 14.58 -21.42 -15.33
C LEU A 201 14.19 -20.34 -14.30
N MET A 202 14.61 -19.11 -14.53
CA MET A 202 14.55 -18.02 -13.57
C MET A 202 13.46 -17.03 -13.96
N PHE A 203 12.56 -16.76 -13.02
CA PHE A 203 11.49 -15.79 -13.13
C PHE A 203 11.76 -14.65 -12.13
N PRO A 204 12.04 -13.43 -12.60
CA PRO A 204 12.16 -12.26 -11.73
C PRO A 204 10.87 -11.99 -10.96
N LEU A 205 11.01 -11.58 -9.70
CA LEU A 205 9.90 -11.17 -8.84
C LEU A 205 10.05 -9.68 -8.55
N ASP A 206 9.12 -8.89 -9.08
CA ASP A 206 9.16 -7.44 -8.96
C ASP A 206 8.29 -6.95 -7.81
N ASN A 207 8.69 -5.83 -7.23
CA ASN A 207 7.85 -5.06 -6.33
C ASN A 207 6.74 -4.33 -7.11
N GLU A 208 5.87 -3.60 -6.40
CA GLU A 208 4.77 -2.86 -7.03
C GLU A 208 5.21 -1.84 -8.08
N ASN A 209 6.48 -1.42 -8.07
CA ASN A 209 7.04 -0.41 -8.95
C ASN A 209 7.79 -1.01 -10.14
N GLY A 210 7.82 -2.34 -10.26
CA GLY A 210 8.51 -3.04 -11.34
C GLY A 210 10.02 -3.19 -11.12
N ARG A 211 10.51 -3.02 -9.89
CA ARG A 211 11.92 -3.28 -9.55
C ARG A 211 12.05 -4.70 -9.04
N THR A 212 12.98 -5.47 -9.60
CA THR A 212 13.22 -6.85 -9.15
C THR A 212 13.78 -6.88 -7.73
N ILE A 213 13.12 -7.63 -6.88
CA ILE A 213 13.46 -7.79 -5.45
C ILE A 213 13.72 -9.26 -5.09
N GLY A 214 13.44 -10.20 -5.98
CA GLY A 214 13.70 -11.61 -5.76
C GLY A 214 13.52 -12.43 -7.03
N PHE A 215 13.59 -13.75 -6.89
CA PHE A 215 13.43 -14.69 -8.00
C PHE A 215 12.60 -15.91 -7.59
N SER A 216 11.93 -16.51 -8.58
CA SER A 216 11.46 -17.88 -8.51
C SER A 216 12.20 -18.73 -9.55
N GLY A 217 12.80 -19.83 -9.11
CA GLY A 217 13.54 -20.77 -9.94
C GLY A 217 12.76 -22.07 -10.15
N ARG A 218 12.35 -22.35 -11.38
CA ARG A 218 11.74 -23.62 -11.79
C ARG A 218 12.81 -24.64 -12.13
N ARG A 219 12.78 -25.79 -11.47
CA ARG A 219 13.71 -26.89 -11.77
C ARG A 219 13.49 -27.41 -13.19
N ILE A 220 14.58 -27.56 -13.94
CA ILE A 220 14.57 -28.16 -15.29
C ILE A 220 14.91 -29.65 -15.25
N SER A 221 15.65 -30.10 -14.23
CA SER A 221 15.96 -31.53 -14.04
C SER A 221 14.74 -32.37 -13.64
N ASP A 222 14.78 -33.66 -13.97
CA ASP A 222 13.75 -34.63 -13.57
C ASP A 222 13.95 -35.18 -12.15
N ASP A 223 14.99 -34.73 -11.44
CA ASP A 223 15.32 -35.21 -10.09
C ASP A 223 14.28 -34.76 -9.06
N LYS A 224 13.32 -35.63 -8.76
CA LYS A 224 12.21 -35.36 -7.84
C LYS A 224 12.62 -35.05 -6.39
N THR A 225 13.88 -35.24 -6.01
CA THR A 225 14.35 -34.91 -4.65
C THR A 225 14.46 -33.40 -4.42
N GLU A 226 14.71 -32.63 -5.47
CA GLU A 226 14.71 -31.17 -5.38
C GLU A 226 13.30 -30.59 -5.40
N ALA A 227 13.12 -29.34 -4.93
CA ALA A 227 11.83 -28.66 -5.07
C ALA A 227 11.57 -28.27 -6.54
N LYS A 228 10.35 -28.54 -7.04
CA LYS A 228 9.88 -28.14 -8.39
C LYS A 228 10.05 -26.63 -8.61
N TYR A 229 9.71 -25.84 -7.59
CA TYR A 229 9.87 -24.40 -7.54
C TYR A 229 10.64 -24.00 -6.29
N MET A 230 11.49 -22.97 -6.42
CA MET A 230 12.26 -22.42 -5.31
C MET A 230 12.20 -20.90 -5.39
N ASN A 231 11.75 -20.24 -4.33
CA ASN A 231 11.73 -18.78 -4.27
C ASN A 231 12.95 -18.27 -3.51
N SER A 232 13.27 -16.99 -3.72
CA SER A 232 14.15 -16.23 -2.83
C SER A 232 13.68 -16.37 -1.37
N PRO A 233 14.62 -16.41 -0.40
CA PRO A 233 14.26 -16.34 1.01
C PRO A 233 13.75 -14.94 1.35
N GLU A 234 13.16 -14.75 2.53
CA GLU A 234 12.84 -13.42 3.05
C GLU A 234 14.13 -12.58 3.18
N THR A 235 14.10 -11.34 2.71
CA THR A 235 15.20 -10.37 2.79
C THR A 235 14.65 -8.99 3.14
N GLU A 236 15.54 -8.00 3.32
CA GLU A 236 15.13 -6.61 3.54
C GLU A 236 14.24 -6.06 2.40
N ILE A 237 14.49 -6.49 1.16
CA ILE A 237 13.76 -6.02 -0.03
C ILE A 237 12.68 -6.99 -0.51
N PHE A 238 12.65 -8.22 -0.01
CA PHE A 238 11.69 -9.25 -0.44
C PHE A 238 10.95 -9.87 0.74
N THR A 239 9.63 -9.62 0.76
CA THR A 239 8.71 -10.29 1.68
C THR A 239 7.67 -11.07 0.89
N LYS A 240 7.68 -12.41 0.95
CA LYS A 240 6.81 -13.23 0.08
C LYS A 240 5.33 -12.94 0.30
N SER A 241 4.91 -12.67 1.55
CA SER A 241 3.53 -12.35 1.89
C SER A 241 3.02 -11.04 1.29
N LYS A 242 3.89 -10.20 0.71
CA LYS A 242 3.58 -8.87 0.16
C LYS A 242 3.83 -8.76 -1.34
N VAL A 243 4.19 -9.87 -2.01
CA VAL A 243 4.51 -9.86 -3.44
C VAL A 243 3.49 -10.67 -4.20
N LEU A 244 3.04 -10.12 -5.33
CA LEU A 244 2.22 -10.80 -6.33
C LEU A 244 2.96 -10.71 -7.65
N PHE A 245 3.16 -11.85 -8.31
CA PHE A 245 3.83 -11.89 -9.61
C PHE A 245 3.06 -11.03 -10.62
N HIS A 246 3.78 -10.31 -11.48
CA HIS A 246 3.24 -9.44 -12.54
C HIS A 246 2.40 -8.22 -12.06
N PHE A 247 2.35 -7.94 -10.76
CA PHE A 247 1.47 -6.90 -10.21
C PHE A 247 1.75 -5.47 -10.72
N ALA A 248 3.01 -5.10 -10.95
CA ALA A 248 3.39 -3.76 -11.39
C ALA A 248 2.82 -3.38 -12.77
N GLU A 249 2.71 -4.35 -13.67
CA GLU A 249 2.10 -4.19 -14.99
C GLU A 249 0.59 -4.42 -14.93
N ALA A 250 0.16 -5.50 -14.28
CA ALA A 250 -1.26 -5.85 -14.16
C ALA A 250 -2.11 -4.73 -13.55
N LYS A 251 -1.58 -3.98 -12.57
CA LYS A 251 -2.31 -2.83 -11.98
C LYS A 251 -2.60 -1.71 -12.99
N LYS A 252 -1.77 -1.56 -14.02
CA LYS A 252 -2.01 -0.60 -15.11
C LYS A 252 -3.09 -1.12 -16.05
N ALA A 253 -3.00 -2.39 -16.44
CA ALA A 253 -3.99 -3.06 -17.27
C ALA A 253 -5.38 -3.11 -16.62
N ALA A 254 -5.44 -3.29 -15.30
CA ALA A 254 -6.68 -3.34 -14.53
C ALA A 254 -7.57 -2.09 -14.66
N ARG A 255 -7.01 -0.93 -15.03
CA ARG A 255 -7.84 0.26 -15.30
C ARG A 255 -8.64 0.15 -16.59
N GLY A 256 -8.04 -0.46 -17.62
CA GLY A 256 -8.69 -0.69 -18.90
C GLY A 256 -9.61 -1.91 -18.87
N GLU A 257 -9.15 -3.00 -18.28
CA GLU A 257 -9.91 -4.26 -18.17
C GLU A 257 -10.99 -4.22 -17.07
N GLY A 258 -10.85 -3.31 -16.10
CA GLY A 258 -11.80 -3.11 -15.01
C GLY A 258 -11.70 -4.13 -13.88
N HIS A 259 -10.75 -5.06 -13.93
CA HIS A 259 -10.54 -6.13 -12.95
C HIS A 259 -9.07 -6.57 -12.89
N LEU A 260 -8.72 -7.35 -11.87
CA LEU A 260 -7.49 -8.17 -11.82
C LEU A 260 -7.88 -9.65 -11.80
N VAL A 261 -7.08 -10.51 -12.45
CA VAL A 261 -7.28 -11.97 -12.41
C VAL A 261 -6.20 -12.64 -11.57
N LEU A 262 -6.60 -13.31 -10.48
CA LEU A 262 -5.72 -13.98 -9.52
C LEU A 262 -5.56 -15.46 -9.85
N TYR A 263 -4.32 -15.85 -10.08
CA TYR A 263 -3.86 -17.20 -10.38
C TYR A 263 -3.00 -17.79 -9.25
N GLU A 264 -2.75 -19.09 -9.30
CA GLU A 264 -1.86 -19.77 -8.33
C GLU A 264 -0.38 -19.62 -8.71
N GLY A 265 -0.05 -19.81 -10.00
CA GLY A 265 1.30 -19.81 -10.53
C GLY A 265 1.57 -18.73 -11.57
N TYR A 266 2.85 -18.43 -11.77
CA TYR A 266 3.29 -17.51 -12.83
C TYR A 266 3.10 -18.06 -14.24
N MET A 267 3.05 -19.39 -14.42
CA MET A 267 2.78 -19.99 -15.74
C MET A 267 1.37 -19.67 -16.21
N ASP A 268 0.41 -19.68 -15.28
CA ASP A 268 -0.98 -19.34 -15.56
C ASP A 268 -1.11 -17.86 -15.94
N VAL A 269 -0.37 -16.99 -15.25
CA VAL A 269 -0.25 -15.57 -15.63
C VAL A 269 0.32 -15.39 -17.03
N ILE A 270 1.39 -16.13 -17.38
CA ILE A 270 1.98 -16.07 -18.72
C ILE A 270 1.00 -16.58 -19.77
N ALA A 271 0.28 -17.67 -19.50
CA ALA A 271 -0.73 -18.20 -20.40
C ALA A 271 -1.89 -17.21 -20.61
N ALA A 272 -2.37 -16.61 -19.53
CA ALA A 272 -3.38 -15.55 -19.56
C ALA A 272 -2.88 -14.32 -20.33
N TYR A 273 -1.63 -13.93 -20.14
CA TYR A 273 -0.99 -12.84 -20.87
C TYR A 273 -0.97 -13.08 -22.38
N LYS A 274 -0.62 -14.31 -22.80
CA LYS A 274 -0.69 -14.75 -24.21
C LYS A 274 -2.12 -14.78 -24.75
N ALA A 275 -3.11 -14.90 -23.88
CA ALA A 275 -4.53 -14.84 -24.20
C ALA A 275 -5.13 -13.42 -24.09
N GLU A 276 -4.29 -12.38 -24.08
CA GLU A 276 -4.68 -10.97 -23.99
C GLU A 276 -5.36 -10.55 -22.67
N VAL A 277 -5.20 -11.35 -21.61
CA VAL A 277 -5.54 -10.97 -20.23
C VAL A 277 -4.27 -10.40 -19.57
N LYS A 278 -4.08 -9.08 -19.68
CA LYS A 278 -2.88 -8.40 -19.16
C LYS A 278 -3.02 -8.05 -17.68
N SER A 279 -4.21 -8.15 -17.10
CA SER A 279 -4.48 -7.92 -15.67
C SER A 279 -4.21 -9.14 -14.76
N GLY A 280 -3.56 -10.19 -15.28
CA GLY A 280 -3.26 -11.41 -14.54
C GLY A 280 -2.13 -11.27 -13.49
N ILE A 281 -2.31 -11.87 -12.32
CA ILE A 281 -1.36 -11.85 -11.19
C ILE A 281 -1.34 -13.21 -10.46
N ALA A 282 -0.26 -13.54 -9.73
CA ALA A 282 -0.20 -14.79 -8.98
C ALA A 282 0.38 -14.67 -7.57
N SER A 283 -0.12 -15.50 -6.64
CA SER A 283 0.40 -15.62 -5.27
C SER A 283 1.64 -16.52 -5.13
N MET A 284 2.06 -17.19 -6.21
CA MET A 284 3.31 -17.97 -6.33
C MET A 284 3.40 -19.15 -5.34
N GLY A 285 2.34 -19.97 -5.32
CA GLY A 285 2.31 -21.23 -4.55
C GLY A 285 2.28 -21.04 -3.03
N THR A 286 1.81 -19.89 -2.56
CA THR A 286 1.43 -19.68 -1.15
C THR A 286 -0.05 -19.37 -1.05
N SER A 287 -0.63 -19.72 0.11
CA SER A 287 -1.93 -19.20 0.49
C SER A 287 -1.94 -17.68 0.36
N LEU A 288 -2.99 -17.16 -0.28
CA LEU A 288 -3.28 -15.74 -0.34
C LEU A 288 -3.21 -15.13 1.08
N THR A 289 -2.64 -13.93 1.21
CA THR A 289 -2.43 -13.26 2.49
C THR A 289 -3.30 -12.01 2.62
N ASP A 290 -3.54 -11.55 3.86
CA ASP A 290 -4.26 -10.29 4.11
C ASP A 290 -3.49 -9.08 3.53
N ASP A 291 -2.15 -9.12 3.58
CA ASP A 291 -1.28 -8.13 2.93
C ASP A 291 -1.56 -8.05 1.42
N GLN A 292 -1.58 -9.19 0.72
CA GLN A 292 -1.87 -9.26 -0.71
C GLN A 292 -3.29 -8.78 -1.01
N ILE A 293 -4.30 -9.17 -0.22
CA ILE A 293 -5.67 -8.69 -0.37
C ILE A 293 -5.73 -7.17 -0.22
N TYR A 294 -4.97 -6.61 0.74
CA TYR A 294 -4.87 -5.17 0.90
C TYR A 294 -4.26 -4.48 -0.34
N LEU A 295 -3.20 -5.06 -0.92
CA LEU A 295 -2.60 -4.56 -2.17
C LEU A 295 -3.63 -4.49 -3.29
N LEU A 296 -4.40 -5.56 -3.47
CA LEU A 296 -5.44 -5.66 -4.50
C LEU A 296 -6.53 -4.62 -4.30
N ARG A 297 -7.01 -4.46 -3.06
CA ARG A 297 -8.08 -3.51 -2.73
C ARG A 297 -7.71 -2.07 -3.06
N ARG A 298 -6.43 -1.70 -2.91
CA ARG A 298 -5.96 -0.36 -3.28
C ARG A 298 -6.07 -0.12 -4.78
N ILE A 299 -6.01 -1.15 -5.62
CA ILE A 299 -6.06 -1.00 -7.08
C ILE A 299 -7.49 -1.11 -7.60
N THR A 300 -8.20 -2.18 -7.23
CA THR A 300 -9.57 -2.42 -7.71
C THR A 300 -10.35 -3.31 -6.74
N PRO A 301 -11.65 -3.07 -6.54
CA PRO A 301 -12.52 -4.00 -5.83
C PRO A 301 -12.93 -5.20 -6.70
N ASN A 302 -12.72 -5.16 -8.02
CA ASN A 302 -13.13 -6.21 -8.95
C ASN A 302 -12.01 -7.25 -9.11
N ILE A 303 -12.17 -8.44 -8.54
CA ILE A 303 -11.17 -9.51 -8.60
C ILE A 303 -11.81 -10.76 -9.17
N ILE A 304 -11.18 -11.35 -10.18
CA ILE A 304 -11.54 -12.67 -10.71
C ILE A 304 -10.52 -13.66 -10.18
N ILE A 305 -10.96 -14.82 -9.70
CA ILE A 305 -10.10 -15.92 -9.26
C ILE A 305 -10.18 -17.01 -10.32
N ASN A 306 -9.03 -17.47 -10.80
CA ASN A 306 -8.94 -18.61 -11.72
C ASN A 306 -7.70 -19.45 -11.36
N TYR A 307 -7.90 -20.46 -10.52
CA TYR A 307 -6.86 -21.44 -10.18
C TYR A 307 -7.02 -22.71 -11.02
N ASP A 308 -6.16 -23.69 -10.75
CA ASP A 308 -6.20 -25.01 -11.37
C ASP A 308 -7.60 -25.64 -11.21
N GLY A 309 -8.14 -26.20 -12.30
CA GLY A 309 -9.47 -26.84 -12.28
C GLY A 309 -9.52 -28.19 -11.54
N ASP A 310 -8.40 -28.64 -10.97
CA ASP A 310 -8.33 -29.87 -10.19
C ASP A 310 -8.93 -29.69 -8.78
N ASP A 311 -9.12 -30.80 -8.04
CA ASP A 311 -9.77 -30.72 -6.74
C ASP A 311 -8.99 -29.84 -5.73
N PRO A 312 -7.64 -29.96 -5.59
CA PRO A 312 -6.85 -29.03 -4.80
C PRO A 312 -7.00 -27.55 -5.17
N GLY A 313 -6.94 -27.22 -6.46
CA GLY A 313 -7.05 -25.85 -6.98
C GLY A 313 -8.42 -25.26 -6.67
N VAL A 314 -9.50 -25.99 -6.94
CA VAL A 314 -10.86 -25.55 -6.60
C VAL A 314 -11.06 -25.35 -5.09
N HIS A 315 -10.46 -26.20 -4.23
CA HIS A 315 -10.46 -25.95 -2.78
C HIS A 315 -9.66 -24.70 -2.39
N ALA A 316 -8.58 -24.38 -3.12
CA ALA A 316 -7.83 -23.15 -2.92
C ALA A 316 -8.65 -21.91 -3.35
N GLU A 317 -9.45 -21.99 -4.42
CA GLU A 317 -10.39 -20.94 -4.82
C GLU A 317 -11.44 -20.69 -3.74
N GLU A 318 -12.04 -21.76 -3.19
CA GLU A 318 -13.00 -21.66 -2.09
C GLU A 318 -12.42 -20.91 -0.87
N ARG A 319 -11.15 -21.20 -0.53
CA ARG A 319 -10.45 -20.50 0.57
C ARG A 319 -10.21 -19.04 0.22
N ALA A 320 -9.71 -18.75 -0.99
CA ALA A 320 -9.46 -17.38 -1.44
C ALA A 320 -10.74 -16.54 -1.43
N ALA A 321 -11.84 -17.06 -1.99
CA ALA A 321 -13.15 -16.40 -1.99
C ALA A 321 -13.65 -16.11 -0.56
N ARG A 322 -13.45 -17.05 0.38
CA ARG A 322 -13.78 -16.82 1.80
C ARG A 322 -12.91 -15.74 2.44
N MET A 323 -11.63 -15.62 2.06
CA MET A 323 -10.74 -14.56 2.57
C MET A 323 -11.19 -13.17 2.09
N PHE A 324 -11.42 -12.99 0.79
CA PHE A 324 -11.93 -11.72 0.25
C PHE A 324 -13.29 -11.31 0.86
N ASN A 325 -14.18 -12.27 1.10
CA ASN A 325 -15.47 -12.02 1.75
C ASN A 325 -15.36 -11.53 3.21
N LYS A 326 -14.27 -11.88 3.92
CA LYS A 326 -14.04 -11.40 5.30
C LYS A 326 -13.71 -9.92 5.34
N ASP A 327 -12.84 -9.46 4.45
CA ASP A 327 -12.43 -8.05 4.39
C ASP A 327 -13.53 -7.13 3.84
N GLY A 328 -14.43 -7.69 3.02
CA GLY A 328 -15.59 -7.00 2.47
C GLY A 328 -15.24 -6.02 1.34
N ASN A 329 -16.26 -5.58 0.61
CA ASN A 329 -16.18 -4.63 -0.52
C ASN A 329 -15.41 -5.09 -1.77
N PHE A 330 -15.21 -6.40 -1.95
CA PHE A 330 -14.81 -6.94 -3.25
C PHE A 330 -16.03 -7.37 -4.07
N ASN A 331 -15.95 -7.14 -5.37
CA ASN A 331 -16.79 -7.75 -6.38
C ASN A 331 -15.99 -8.92 -6.98
N LEU A 332 -16.33 -10.14 -6.56
CA LEU A 332 -15.56 -11.33 -6.90
C LEU A 332 -16.20 -12.07 -8.07
N GLY A 333 -15.37 -12.50 -9.02
CA GLY A 333 -15.69 -13.52 -10.01
C GLY A 333 -14.87 -14.78 -9.76
N ILE A 334 -15.43 -15.96 -10.07
CA ILE A 334 -14.72 -17.24 -9.98
C ILE A 334 -14.87 -17.97 -11.32
N VAL A 335 -13.73 -18.31 -11.92
CA VAL A 335 -13.67 -19.04 -13.19
C VAL A 335 -13.24 -20.47 -12.89
N VAL A 336 -14.15 -21.42 -13.11
CA VAL A 336 -13.85 -22.84 -13.03
C VAL A 336 -13.78 -23.39 -14.45
N LEU A 337 -12.57 -23.67 -14.91
CA LEU A 337 -12.36 -24.18 -16.26
C LEU A 337 -12.88 -25.62 -16.37
N PRO A 338 -13.54 -25.98 -17.49
CA PRO A 338 -14.04 -27.33 -17.71
C PRO A 338 -12.89 -28.35 -17.82
N GLU A 339 -13.23 -29.63 -17.67
CA GLU A 339 -12.29 -30.76 -17.77
C GLU A 339 -11.13 -30.75 -16.76
N LYS A 340 -11.25 -29.96 -15.68
CA LYS A 340 -10.22 -29.82 -14.64
C LYS A 340 -8.89 -29.28 -15.17
N LEU A 341 -8.93 -28.52 -16.26
CA LEU A 341 -7.73 -27.93 -16.87
C LEU A 341 -7.24 -26.74 -16.04
N ASP A 342 -5.93 -26.51 -16.06
CA ASP A 342 -5.36 -25.23 -15.64
C ASP A 342 -5.50 -24.17 -16.76
N PRO A 343 -5.27 -22.88 -16.49
CA PRO A 343 -5.37 -21.83 -17.50
C PRO A 343 -4.42 -22.04 -18.70
N ASP A 344 -3.21 -22.57 -18.49
CA ASP A 344 -2.23 -22.85 -19.55
C ASP A 344 -2.73 -23.96 -20.50
N GLU A 345 -3.23 -25.06 -19.94
CA GLU A 345 -3.82 -26.20 -20.65
C GLU A 345 -5.11 -25.80 -21.38
N TYR A 346 -5.97 -25.00 -20.75
CA TYR A 346 -7.21 -24.52 -21.37
C TYR A 346 -6.92 -23.62 -22.57
N VAL A 347 -6.04 -22.63 -22.43
CA VAL A 347 -5.66 -21.73 -23.54
C VAL A 347 -5.05 -22.52 -24.69
N LYS A 348 -4.22 -23.53 -24.43
CA LYS A 348 -3.66 -24.40 -25.47
C LYS A 348 -4.72 -25.22 -26.20
N LYS A 349 -5.69 -25.76 -25.46
CA LYS A 349 -6.71 -26.64 -26.03
C LYS A 349 -7.82 -25.88 -26.77
N TYR A 350 -8.23 -24.74 -26.24
CA TYR A 350 -9.45 -24.03 -26.65
C TYR A 350 -9.19 -22.66 -27.28
N GLY A 351 -7.98 -22.11 -27.11
CA GLY A 351 -7.58 -20.82 -27.65
C GLY A 351 -7.97 -19.63 -26.75
N ALA A 352 -7.35 -18.48 -27.06
CA ALA A 352 -7.50 -17.24 -26.28
C ALA A 352 -8.94 -16.71 -26.25
N GLU A 353 -9.67 -16.75 -27.37
CA GLU A 353 -11.03 -16.21 -27.45
C GLU A 353 -11.98 -16.91 -26.48
N LYS A 354 -11.94 -18.25 -26.43
CA LYS A 354 -12.74 -19.03 -25.47
C LYS A 354 -12.33 -18.75 -24.03
N TYR A 355 -11.03 -18.60 -23.77
CA TYR A 355 -10.57 -18.25 -22.43
C TYR A 355 -11.11 -16.90 -21.96
N LEU A 356 -11.12 -15.89 -22.85
CA LEU A 356 -11.72 -14.59 -22.56
C LEU A 356 -13.24 -14.67 -22.31
N GLU A 357 -13.94 -15.60 -22.96
CA GLU A 357 -15.35 -15.88 -22.67
C GLU A 357 -15.56 -16.47 -21.27
N GLU A 358 -14.70 -17.41 -20.83
CA GLU A 358 -14.74 -17.96 -19.48
C GLU A 358 -14.49 -16.88 -18.42
N VAL A 359 -13.51 -16.00 -18.65
CA VAL A 359 -13.22 -14.86 -17.76
C VAL A 359 -14.39 -13.89 -17.68
N LYS A 360 -15.03 -13.56 -18.82
CA LYS A 360 -16.24 -12.72 -18.85
C LYS A 360 -17.44 -13.41 -18.19
N GLY A 361 -17.51 -14.73 -18.27
CA GLY A 361 -18.54 -15.58 -17.70
C GLY A 361 -18.32 -15.97 -16.24
N ALA A 362 -17.35 -15.36 -15.56
CA ALA A 362 -16.99 -15.68 -14.17
C ALA A 362 -18.23 -15.72 -13.26
N LEU A 363 -18.32 -16.78 -12.46
CA LEU A 363 -19.42 -17.01 -11.54
C LEU A 363 -19.29 -16.09 -10.32
N THR A 364 -20.43 -15.70 -9.75
CA THR A 364 -20.41 -15.10 -8.42
C THR A 364 -19.95 -16.14 -7.38
N PRO A 365 -19.39 -15.73 -6.23
CA PRO A 365 -18.97 -16.66 -5.20
C PRO A 365 -20.10 -17.55 -4.73
N THR A 366 -21.31 -17.00 -4.59
CA THR A 366 -22.48 -17.77 -4.17
C THR A 366 -22.88 -18.80 -5.21
N ASP A 367 -22.89 -18.48 -6.50
CA ASP A 367 -23.19 -19.47 -7.54
C ASP A 367 -22.13 -20.59 -7.59
N PHE A 368 -20.86 -20.23 -7.44
CA PHE A 368 -19.77 -21.19 -7.34
C PHE A 368 -19.96 -22.14 -6.14
N PHE A 369 -20.20 -21.63 -4.93
CA PHE A 369 -20.43 -22.46 -3.74
C PHE A 369 -21.66 -23.34 -3.88
N LEU A 370 -22.75 -22.84 -4.46
CA LEU A 370 -23.97 -23.62 -4.68
C LEU A 370 -23.74 -24.78 -5.66
N LYS A 371 -23.01 -24.55 -6.76
CA LYS A 371 -22.62 -25.62 -7.71
C LYS A 371 -21.72 -26.66 -7.05
N ARG A 372 -20.77 -26.24 -6.21
CA ARG A 372 -19.89 -27.14 -5.46
C ARG A 372 -20.66 -28.00 -4.45
N LEU A 373 -21.61 -27.39 -3.74
CA LEU A 373 -22.50 -28.13 -2.84
C LEU A 373 -23.35 -29.15 -3.61
N GLU A 374 -23.84 -28.82 -4.80
CA GLU A 374 -24.60 -29.75 -5.63
C GLU A 374 -23.76 -30.98 -6.03
N GLN A 375 -22.48 -30.81 -6.35
CA GLN A 375 -21.56 -31.92 -6.67
C GLN A 375 -21.22 -32.81 -5.45
N LYS A 376 -21.36 -32.28 -4.22
CA LYS A 376 -21.01 -32.98 -2.98
C LYS A 376 -22.09 -33.98 -2.53
N TYR A 377 -23.35 -33.79 -2.92
CA TYR A 377 -24.49 -34.58 -2.45
C TYR A 377 -25.16 -35.35 -3.59
N ASN A 378 -25.68 -36.53 -3.27
CA ASN A 378 -26.61 -37.23 -4.16
C ASN A 378 -28.01 -36.62 -4.02
N LEU A 379 -28.41 -35.77 -4.98
CA LEU A 379 -29.70 -35.09 -4.95
C LEU A 379 -30.92 -36.00 -5.19
N ASP A 380 -30.71 -37.25 -5.64
CA ASP A 380 -31.77 -38.25 -5.78
C ASP A 380 -32.12 -38.90 -4.43
N ASN A 381 -31.26 -38.74 -3.42
CA ASN A 381 -31.51 -39.22 -2.07
C ASN A 381 -32.11 -38.09 -1.22
N ASP A 382 -33.34 -38.25 -0.74
CA ASP A 382 -34.04 -37.24 0.05
C ASP A 382 -33.26 -36.76 1.28
N ARG A 383 -32.53 -37.65 1.97
CA ARG A 383 -31.75 -37.29 3.16
C ARG A 383 -30.58 -36.36 2.79
N GLU A 384 -29.88 -36.69 1.71
CA GLU A 384 -28.77 -35.87 1.21
C GLU A 384 -29.26 -34.58 0.57
N LYS A 385 -30.39 -34.60 -0.14
CA LYS A 385 -31.05 -33.42 -0.69
C LYS A 385 -31.46 -32.44 0.42
N ILE A 386 -32.00 -32.91 1.54
CA ILE A 386 -32.30 -32.06 2.71
C ILE A 386 -31.01 -31.46 3.29
N ALA A 387 -29.92 -32.23 3.36
CA ALA A 387 -28.63 -31.73 3.84
C ALA A 387 -28.06 -30.65 2.91
N TYR A 388 -28.07 -30.88 1.60
CA TYR A 388 -27.71 -29.91 0.56
C TYR A 388 -28.50 -28.61 0.71
N LEU A 389 -29.83 -28.67 0.78
CA LEU A 389 -30.68 -27.50 0.94
C LEU A 389 -30.37 -26.73 2.22
N GLY A 390 -30.09 -27.44 3.31
CA GLY A 390 -29.69 -26.84 4.58
C GLY A 390 -28.35 -26.10 4.50
N GLU A 391 -27.36 -26.65 3.79
CA GLU A 391 -26.06 -25.99 3.57
C GLU A 391 -26.17 -24.83 2.58
N ALA A 392 -26.89 -25.01 1.48
CA ALA A 392 -27.14 -23.98 0.47
C ALA A 392 -27.82 -22.73 1.07
N VAL A 393 -28.85 -22.93 1.90
CA VAL A 393 -29.53 -21.82 2.60
C VAL A 393 -28.58 -21.09 3.56
N LYS A 394 -27.64 -21.79 4.21
CA LYS A 394 -26.64 -21.14 5.08
C LYS A 394 -25.67 -20.29 4.27
N GLU A 395 -25.24 -20.74 3.10
CA GLU A 395 -24.38 -19.95 2.22
C GLU A 395 -25.12 -18.71 1.68
N ILE A 396 -26.36 -18.86 1.22
CA ILE A 396 -27.22 -17.72 0.81
C ILE A 396 -27.44 -16.74 1.98
N ALA A 397 -27.56 -17.23 3.22
CA ALA A 397 -27.71 -16.39 4.40
C ALA A 397 -26.49 -15.49 4.70
N GLN A 398 -25.31 -15.78 4.15
CA GLN A 398 -24.11 -14.95 4.32
C GLN A 398 -24.07 -13.74 3.37
N VAL A 399 -24.78 -13.81 2.25
CA VAL A 399 -24.87 -12.72 1.26
C VAL A 399 -25.48 -11.48 1.91
N ARG A 400 -24.89 -10.31 1.66
CA ARG A 400 -25.33 -9.04 2.30
C ARG A 400 -26.49 -8.38 1.56
N ASN A 401 -26.54 -8.53 0.23
CA ASN A 401 -27.53 -7.90 -0.62
C ASN A 401 -28.87 -8.69 -0.58
N PRO A 402 -29.98 -8.10 -0.13
CA PRO A 402 -31.27 -8.78 -0.05
C PRO A 402 -31.82 -9.23 -1.41
N VAL A 403 -31.54 -8.49 -2.49
CA VAL A 403 -32.00 -8.83 -3.85
C VAL A 403 -31.27 -10.07 -4.34
N GLU A 404 -29.94 -10.08 -4.19
CA GLU A 404 -29.10 -11.21 -4.57
C GLU A 404 -29.51 -12.49 -3.81
N GLN A 405 -29.84 -12.35 -2.52
CA GLN A 405 -30.36 -13.45 -1.71
C GLN A 405 -31.69 -14.01 -2.23
N ASP A 406 -32.62 -13.14 -2.65
CA ASP A 406 -33.90 -13.57 -3.19
C ASP A 406 -33.71 -14.33 -4.51
N MET A 407 -32.85 -13.79 -5.39
CA MET A 407 -32.49 -14.43 -6.66
C MET A 407 -31.91 -15.84 -6.47
N TYR A 408 -30.93 -16.02 -5.57
CA TYR A 408 -30.39 -17.37 -5.32
C TYR A 408 -31.40 -18.29 -4.63
N THR A 409 -32.28 -17.75 -3.78
CA THR A 409 -33.34 -18.53 -3.15
C THR A 409 -34.34 -19.04 -4.20
N GLU A 410 -34.71 -18.20 -5.17
CA GLU A 410 -35.54 -18.58 -6.31
C GLU A 410 -34.86 -19.65 -7.18
N LYS A 411 -33.58 -19.45 -7.49
CA LYS A 411 -32.77 -20.40 -8.26
C LYS A 411 -32.72 -21.77 -7.57
N LEU A 412 -32.45 -21.79 -6.26
CA LEU A 412 -32.42 -22.99 -5.44
C LEU A 412 -33.80 -23.68 -5.35
N ALA A 413 -34.88 -22.91 -5.20
CA ALA A 413 -36.24 -23.44 -5.19
C ALA A 413 -36.56 -24.16 -6.51
N LYS A 414 -36.21 -23.52 -7.63
CA LYS A 414 -36.45 -24.05 -8.98
C LYS A 414 -35.64 -25.30 -9.27
N SER A 415 -34.34 -25.33 -8.94
CA SER A 415 -33.50 -26.50 -9.21
C SER A 415 -33.85 -27.70 -8.32
N SER A 416 -34.22 -27.46 -7.07
CA SER A 416 -34.55 -28.53 -6.12
C SER A 416 -36.01 -29.01 -6.16
N GLY A 417 -36.91 -28.25 -6.81
CA GLY A 417 -38.35 -28.54 -6.85
C GLY A 417 -39.06 -28.30 -5.52
N VAL A 418 -38.49 -27.49 -4.63
CA VAL A 418 -39.02 -27.21 -3.29
C VAL A 418 -39.75 -25.86 -3.29
N SER A 419 -40.79 -25.74 -2.47
CA SER A 419 -41.51 -24.47 -2.29
C SER A 419 -40.58 -23.35 -1.82
N ILE A 420 -40.59 -22.24 -2.56
CA ILE A 420 -39.85 -21.03 -2.22
C ILE A 420 -40.20 -20.50 -0.82
N ALA A 421 -41.46 -20.64 -0.40
CA ALA A 421 -41.91 -20.19 0.92
C ALA A 421 -41.18 -20.94 2.05
N SER A 422 -40.96 -22.25 1.88
CA SER A 422 -40.24 -23.08 2.84
C SER A 422 -38.76 -22.69 2.92
N LEU A 423 -38.12 -22.40 1.78
CA LEU A 423 -36.73 -21.93 1.74
C LEU A 423 -36.59 -20.53 2.36
N LYS A 424 -37.52 -19.61 2.09
CA LYS A 424 -37.55 -18.27 2.72
C LYS A 424 -37.70 -18.36 4.23
N ALA A 425 -38.52 -19.29 4.75
CA ALA A 425 -38.64 -19.53 6.19
C ALA A 425 -37.32 -20.04 6.81
N ASN A 426 -36.64 -20.97 6.17
CA ASN A 426 -35.33 -21.46 6.62
C ASN A 426 -34.26 -20.35 6.56
N LEU A 427 -34.24 -19.55 5.49
CA LEU A 427 -33.33 -18.42 5.35
C LEU A 427 -33.54 -17.39 6.47
N ALA A 428 -34.79 -17.07 6.80
CA ALA A 428 -35.10 -16.16 7.90
C ALA A 428 -34.59 -16.70 9.27
N LYS A 429 -34.69 -18.02 9.49
CA LYS A 429 -34.17 -18.68 10.69
C LYS A 429 -32.64 -18.59 10.78
N GLU A 430 -31.93 -18.89 9.70
CA GLU A 430 -30.46 -18.80 9.66
C GLU A 430 -29.97 -17.36 9.79
N ARG A 431 -30.65 -16.37 9.17
CA ARG A 431 -30.34 -14.95 9.38
C ARG A 431 -30.44 -14.54 10.85
N ARG A 432 -31.51 -14.95 11.55
CA ARG A 432 -31.68 -14.68 12.98
C ARG A 432 -30.54 -15.30 13.80
N ARG A 433 -30.10 -16.51 13.44
CA ARG A 433 -28.97 -17.19 14.08
C ARG A 433 -27.66 -16.42 13.86
N ASN A 434 -27.35 -16.03 12.63
CA ASN A 434 -26.15 -15.25 12.29
C ASN A 434 -26.12 -13.89 12.99
N ASN A 435 -27.26 -13.20 13.07
CA ASN A 435 -27.37 -11.92 13.78
C ASN A 435 -27.15 -12.07 15.30
N ARG A 436 -27.66 -13.15 15.91
CA ARG A 436 -27.39 -13.45 17.33
C ARG A 436 -25.91 -13.75 17.58
N ALA A 437 -25.27 -14.54 16.71
CA ALA A 437 -23.84 -14.84 16.80
C ALA A 437 -22.99 -13.58 16.67
N ARG A 438 -23.28 -12.71 15.69
CA ARG A 438 -22.60 -11.42 15.52
C ARG A 438 -22.77 -10.49 16.72
N ASN A 439 -23.97 -10.41 17.28
CA ASN A 439 -24.23 -9.59 18.48
C ASN A 439 -23.49 -10.13 19.71
N HIS A 440 -23.33 -11.44 19.85
CA HIS A 440 -22.57 -12.04 20.95
C HIS A 440 -21.07 -11.75 20.84
N VAL A 441 -20.48 -11.82 19.63
CA VAL A 441 -19.07 -11.46 19.41
C VAL A 441 -18.84 -9.96 19.64
N ARG A 442 -19.79 -9.12 19.20
CA ARG A 442 -19.70 -7.67 19.40
C ARG A 442 -19.87 -7.26 20.87
N ASN A 443 -20.68 -8.00 21.64
CA ASN A 443 -20.79 -7.81 23.09
C ASN A 443 -19.62 -8.41 23.86
N SER A 444 -19.00 -9.51 23.40
CA SER A 444 -17.80 -10.05 24.05
C SER A 444 -16.57 -9.18 23.81
N GLN A 445 -16.48 -8.51 22.64
CA GLN A 445 -15.45 -7.49 22.38
C GLN A 445 -15.70 -6.17 23.13
N ARG A 446 -16.95 -5.87 23.51
CA ARG A 446 -17.29 -4.73 24.39
C ARG A 446 -17.15 -5.04 25.89
N ASN A 447 -17.18 -6.32 26.28
CA ASN A 447 -17.07 -6.78 27.67
C ASN A 447 -15.73 -7.47 27.97
N SER A 448 -14.72 -7.34 27.10
CA SER A 448 -13.34 -7.44 27.56
C SER A 448 -13.13 -6.31 28.58
N PRO A 449 -12.56 -6.57 29.78
CA PRO A 449 -12.29 -5.49 30.72
C PRO A 449 -11.43 -4.46 30.00
N ASP A 450 -11.84 -3.19 30.03
CA ASP A 450 -11.00 -2.05 29.67
C ASP A 450 -9.73 -2.19 30.50
N TYR A 451 -8.68 -2.76 29.90
CA TYR A 451 -7.33 -2.43 30.29
C TYR A 451 -7.13 -0.99 29.80
N PRO A 452 -6.82 -0.03 30.69
CA PRO A 452 -6.30 1.23 30.26
C PRO A 452 -5.08 0.93 29.38
N ILE A 453 -5.17 1.29 28.11
CA ILE A 453 -4.01 1.36 27.22
C ILE A 453 -3.21 2.56 27.72
N ASP A 454 -2.44 2.36 28.79
CA ASP A 454 -1.33 3.19 29.25
C ASP A 454 -0.65 2.47 30.42
N ALA A 455 0.18 1.49 30.07
CA ALA A 455 1.29 1.04 30.89
C ALA A 455 2.39 0.55 29.94
N PRO A 456 3.53 1.25 29.83
CA PRO A 456 4.65 0.79 29.02
C PRO A 456 5.26 -0.45 29.68
N LEU A 457 5.36 -1.55 28.92
CA LEU A 457 6.21 -2.68 29.30
C LEU A 457 7.68 -2.31 29.02
N PRO A 458 8.61 -2.73 29.90
CA PRO A 458 9.99 -2.28 29.89
C PRO A 458 10.84 -3.02 28.84
N GLY A 459 11.65 -2.24 28.11
CA GLY A 459 12.95 -2.61 27.55
C GLY A 459 12.96 -3.59 26.37
N ASP A 460 13.23 -3.06 25.17
CA ASP A 460 14.45 -3.41 24.46
C ASP A 460 14.85 -2.28 23.49
N GLU A 461 15.99 -1.68 23.83
CA GLU A 461 17.02 -1.01 23.03
C GLU A 461 16.68 0.21 22.14
N ASP A 462 17.29 1.32 22.54
CA ASP A 462 17.36 2.66 21.95
C ASP A 462 17.57 2.70 20.43
N VAL A 463 16.57 3.23 19.72
CA VAL A 463 16.78 3.99 18.48
C VAL A 463 16.00 5.31 18.63
N PRO A 464 16.68 6.47 18.70
CA PRO A 464 16.01 7.75 18.91
C PRO A 464 15.29 8.17 17.61
N THR A 465 13.97 8.04 17.58
CA THR A 465 13.12 8.76 16.63
C THR A 465 12.39 9.86 17.38
N GLU A 466 13.02 11.04 17.43
CA GLU A 466 12.33 12.29 17.73
C GLU A 466 11.32 12.59 16.60
N GLN A 467 10.09 12.11 16.76
CA GLN A 467 8.94 12.70 16.06
C GLN A 467 8.10 13.42 17.10
N SER A 468 8.26 14.75 17.12
CA SER A 468 7.49 15.68 17.94
C SER A 468 5.99 15.43 17.76
N VAL A 469 5.32 15.01 18.83
CA VAL A 469 3.86 15.06 18.93
C VAL A 469 3.49 16.55 18.92
N VAL A 470 3.20 17.09 17.74
CA VAL A 470 2.68 18.46 17.62
C VAL A 470 1.32 18.47 18.32
N GLU A 471 1.28 19.07 19.51
CA GLU A 471 0.06 19.26 20.29
C GLU A 471 -0.96 20.00 19.41
N LYS A 472 -2.06 19.34 19.01
CA LYS A 472 -3.09 19.95 18.16
C LYS A 472 -3.63 21.20 18.84
N ASN A 473 -3.23 22.37 18.36
CA ASN A 473 -3.62 23.66 18.92
C ASN A 473 -4.39 24.46 17.86
N PRO A 474 -5.74 24.32 17.81
CA PRO A 474 -6.57 24.89 16.75
C PRO A 474 -6.38 26.40 16.57
N SER A 475 -6.09 27.12 17.65
CA SER A 475 -5.80 28.56 17.62
C SER A 475 -4.49 28.89 16.91
N GLN A 476 -3.43 28.10 17.11
CA GLN A 476 -2.15 28.29 16.40
C GLN A 476 -2.29 27.92 14.92
N THR A 477 -2.97 26.81 14.61
CA THR A 477 -3.27 26.42 13.23
C THR A 477 -4.08 27.49 12.49
N ARG A 478 -5.10 28.07 13.14
CA ARG A 478 -5.90 29.16 12.57
C ARG A 478 -5.07 30.42 12.33
N LEU A 479 -4.25 30.83 13.30
CA LEU A 479 -3.40 32.02 13.17
C LEU A 479 -2.33 31.83 12.09
N LEU A 480 -1.68 30.67 12.01
CA LEU A 480 -0.72 30.38 10.94
C LEU A 480 -1.39 30.38 9.56
N TYR A 481 -2.58 29.78 9.45
CA TYR A 481 -3.37 29.82 8.22
C TYR A 481 -3.68 31.26 7.79
N LEU A 482 -4.14 32.11 8.71
CA LEU A 482 -4.41 33.53 8.42
C LEU A 482 -3.13 34.31 8.09
N PHE A 483 -2.02 34.01 8.77
CA PHE A 483 -0.72 34.64 8.52
C PHE A 483 -0.20 34.38 7.10
N ILE A 484 -0.52 33.21 6.52
CA ILE A 484 -0.13 32.82 5.17
C ILE A 484 -1.10 33.39 4.11
N HIS A 485 -2.41 33.34 4.37
CA HIS A 485 -3.44 33.65 3.35
C HIS A 485 -4.03 35.06 3.40
N SER A 486 -3.83 35.81 4.49
CA SER A 486 -4.43 37.13 4.69
C SER A 486 -3.36 38.17 4.97
N THR A 487 -3.15 39.08 4.02
CA THR A 487 -2.20 40.20 4.15
C THR A 487 -2.55 41.11 5.33
N ASP A 488 -3.85 41.34 5.57
CA ASP A 488 -4.32 42.17 6.68
C ASP A 488 -4.01 41.53 8.04
N ALA A 489 -4.29 40.23 8.19
CA ALA A 489 -3.99 39.50 9.42
C ALA A 489 -2.48 39.40 9.65
N GLN A 490 -1.70 39.10 8.61
CA GLN A 490 -0.25 39.04 8.66
C GLN A 490 0.35 40.39 9.13
N LYS A 491 -0.06 41.49 8.50
CA LYS A 491 0.40 42.83 8.87
C LYS A 491 0.04 43.18 10.32
N TYR A 492 -1.20 42.90 10.73
CA TYR A 492 -1.64 43.12 12.10
C TYR A 492 -0.80 42.35 13.13
N MET A 493 -0.51 41.07 12.85
CA MET A 493 0.31 40.24 13.73
C MET A 493 1.76 40.73 13.81
N LEU A 494 2.34 41.21 12.70
CA LEU A 494 3.69 41.78 12.66
C LEU A 494 3.78 43.12 13.40
N GLU A 495 2.82 44.02 13.17
CA GLU A 495 2.72 45.30 13.90
C GLU A 495 2.54 45.09 15.41
N GLY A 496 1.76 44.08 15.79
CA GLY A 496 1.54 43.66 17.17
C GLY A 496 2.69 42.89 17.82
N GLN A 497 3.82 42.69 17.11
CA GLN A 497 4.98 41.90 17.55
C GLN A 497 4.57 40.52 18.10
N PHE A 498 3.64 39.85 17.42
CA PHE A 498 3.18 38.54 17.82
C PHE A 498 4.22 37.46 17.47
N HIS A 499 4.45 36.55 18.42
CA HIS A 499 5.23 35.34 18.22
C HIS A 499 4.38 34.11 18.57
N PHE A 500 4.48 33.07 17.75
CA PHE A 500 3.84 31.80 18.01
C PHE A 500 4.50 31.15 19.25
N PRO A 501 3.71 30.68 20.23
CA PRO A 501 4.25 30.00 21.40
C PRO A 501 4.98 28.70 21.07
N ASN A 502 4.57 28.01 20.01
CA ASN A 502 5.25 26.82 19.52
C ASN A 502 6.34 27.21 18.51
N GLN A 503 7.56 26.72 18.71
CA GLN A 503 8.73 27.05 17.90
C GLN A 503 8.59 26.61 16.44
N ASP A 504 7.91 25.51 16.16
CA ASP A 504 7.70 25.02 14.79
C ASP A 504 6.79 25.97 14.01
N PHE A 505 5.73 26.47 14.66
CA PHE A 505 4.81 27.47 14.08
C PHE A 505 5.51 28.81 13.86
N GLU A 506 6.35 29.24 14.79
CA GLU A 506 7.15 30.47 14.66
C GLU A 506 8.14 30.35 13.50
N THR A 507 8.83 29.22 13.39
CA THR A 507 9.78 28.95 12.30
C THR A 507 9.07 28.98 10.95
N LEU A 508 7.90 28.34 10.84
CA LEU A 508 7.08 28.37 9.63
C LEU A 508 6.64 29.79 9.24
N ALA A 509 6.24 30.61 10.19
CA ALA A 509 5.86 32.00 9.93
C ALA A 509 7.04 32.82 9.39
N GLN A 510 8.24 32.65 9.96
CA GLN A 510 9.45 33.32 9.51
C GLN A 510 9.91 32.83 8.13
N ASP A 511 9.85 31.53 7.89
CA ASP A 511 10.22 30.95 6.60
C ASP A 511 9.25 31.36 5.50
N TRP A 512 7.95 31.53 5.81
CA TRP A 512 6.96 32.08 4.87
C TRP A 512 7.32 33.51 4.45
N LEU A 513 7.72 34.38 5.39
CA LEU A 513 8.15 35.74 5.06
C LEU A 513 9.38 35.74 4.13
N LYS A 514 10.39 34.92 4.44
CA LYS A 514 11.58 34.79 3.58
C LYS A 514 11.22 34.30 2.19
N TYR A 515 10.32 33.32 2.10
CA TYR A 515 9.85 32.77 0.83
C TYR A 515 9.05 33.80 0.01
N ALA A 516 8.17 34.58 0.67
CA ALA A 516 7.39 35.62 0.03
C ALA A 516 8.25 36.81 -0.47
N GLU A 517 9.39 37.09 0.17
CA GLU A 517 10.34 38.12 -0.28
C GLU A 517 11.11 37.72 -1.55
N THR A 518 11.34 36.41 -1.75
CA THR A 518 12.15 35.90 -2.87
C THR A 518 11.32 35.46 -4.08
N HIS A 519 10.00 35.44 -3.99
CA HIS A 519 9.09 34.95 -5.04
C HIS A 519 8.02 36.00 -5.37
N GLU A 520 7.88 36.38 -6.65
CA GLU A 520 6.89 37.39 -7.09
C GLU A 520 5.42 36.97 -6.85
N ASN A 521 5.14 35.67 -6.74
CA ASN A 521 3.81 35.13 -6.46
C ASN A 521 3.90 33.86 -5.57
N PRO A 522 4.07 34.00 -4.25
CA PRO A 522 4.32 32.88 -3.36
C PRO A 522 3.10 31.94 -3.27
N GLN A 523 3.31 30.69 -3.66
CA GLN A 523 2.30 29.61 -3.55
C GLN A 523 2.71 28.59 -2.49
N ILE A 524 1.73 27.95 -1.85
CA ILE A 524 1.94 27.01 -0.73
C ILE A 524 2.62 25.72 -1.18
N ASP A 525 2.29 25.26 -2.39
CA ASP A 525 2.88 24.06 -2.98
C ASP A 525 4.39 24.23 -3.17
N GLY A 526 4.85 25.42 -3.58
CA GLY A 526 6.27 25.79 -3.61
C GLY A 526 6.88 26.01 -2.25
N PHE A 527 6.10 26.56 -1.31
CA PHE A 527 6.57 26.73 0.06
C PHE A 527 6.87 25.40 0.76
N LEU A 528 6.10 24.33 0.48
CA LEU A 528 6.38 23.01 1.03
C LEU A 528 7.76 22.48 0.61
N ASP A 529 8.22 22.78 -0.61
CA ASP A 529 9.54 22.36 -1.09
C ASP A 529 10.68 23.21 -0.48
N PHE A 530 10.36 24.41 0.03
CA PHE A 530 11.32 25.32 0.67
C PHE A 530 11.58 24.98 2.15
N ILE A 531 10.61 24.39 2.85
CA ILE A 531 10.68 24.15 4.30
C ILE A 531 11.17 22.73 4.67
N PRO A 532 11.75 22.55 5.87
CA PRO A 532 12.14 21.23 6.38
C PRO A 532 10.98 20.23 6.42
N GLU A 533 11.26 18.96 6.11
CA GLU A 533 10.25 17.88 6.03
C GLU A 533 9.39 17.77 7.29
N GLN A 534 10.02 17.87 8.47
CA GLN A 534 9.33 17.76 9.76
C GLN A 534 8.23 18.82 9.97
N LEU A 535 8.30 19.96 9.27
CA LEU A 535 7.35 21.06 9.40
C LEU A 535 6.22 21.02 8.36
N GLN A 536 6.42 20.29 7.25
CA GLN A 536 5.45 20.23 6.15
C GLN A 536 4.07 19.74 6.60
N GLY A 537 4.04 18.79 7.54
CA GLY A 537 2.79 18.23 8.08
C GLY A 537 1.85 19.28 8.68
N ILE A 538 2.39 20.31 9.33
CA ILE A 538 1.63 21.39 9.96
C ILE A 538 0.90 22.23 8.89
N ILE A 539 1.60 22.57 7.80
CA ILE A 539 1.03 23.31 6.68
C ILE A 539 -0.05 22.49 5.98
N VAL A 540 0.23 21.21 5.70
CA VAL A 540 -0.76 20.32 5.08
C VAL A 540 -2.01 20.19 5.94
N ASP A 541 -1.87 20.08 7.27
CA ASP A 541 -3.01 20.02 8.19
C ASP A 541 -3.82 21.32 8.21
N ALA A 542 -3.14 22.47 8.22
CA ALA A 542 -3.80 23.77 8.13
C ALA A 542 -4.58 23.92 6.81
N GLU A 543 -4.00 23.49 5.69
CA GLU A 543 -4.66 23.52 4.40
C GLU A 543 -5.85 22.57 4.31
N MET A 544 -5.73 21.34 4.81
CA MET A 544 -6.82 20.36 4.74
C MET A 544 -8.02 20.74 5.62
N ALA A 545 -7.85 21.61 6.61
CA ALA A 545 -8.94 22.08 7.46
C ALA A 545 -9.96 23.02 6.76
N GLN A 546 -9.69 23.46 5.52
CA GLN A 546 -10.58 24.30 4.69
C GLN A 546 -11.15 25.53 5.43
N MET A 547 -10.28 26.25 6.15
CA MET A 547 -10.68 27.42 6.92
C MET A 547 -10.94 28.65 6.02
N PRO A 548 -11.82 29.59 6.39
CA PRO A 548 -12.05 30.82 5.61
C PRO A 548 -10.80 31.71 5.54
N LYS A 549 -10.48 32.27 4.37
CA LYS A 549 -9.34 33.20 4.23
C LYS A 549 -9.59 34.55 4.91
N ASP A 550 -10.84 34.98 4.92
CA ASP A 550 -11.24 36.21 5.58
C ASP A 550 -11.30 36.03 7.10
N SER A 551 -10.89 37.08 7.81
CA SER A 551 -10.98 37.19 9.26
C SER A 551 -11.22 38.64 9.64
N THR A 552 -11.91 38.87 10.76
CA THR A 552 -11.96 40.21 11.36
C THR A 552 -10.74 40.41 12.27
N ILE A 553 -10.26 41.65 12.43
CA ILE A 553 -9.17 41.94 13.38
C ILE A 553 -9.55 41.50 14.80
N GLN A 554 -10.83 41.61 15.18
CA GLN A 554 -11.35 41.14 16.47
C GLN A 554 -11.19 39.62 16.67
N GLU A 555 -11.33 38.83 15.61
CA GLU A 555 -11.07 37.39 15.64
C GLU A 555 -9.59 37.10 15.90
N VAL A 556 -8.70 37.78 15.16
CA VAL A 556 -7.24 37.63 15.31
C VAL A 556 -6.82 38.00 16.74
N ASP A 557 -7.32 39.13 17.27
CA ASP A 557 -7.07 39.57 18.64
C ASP A 557 -7.54 38.55 19.68
N ALA A 558 -8.75 38.02 19.52
CA ALA A 558 -9.29 37.03 20.43
C ALA A 558 -8.43 35.76 20.46
N LEU A 559 -7.95 35.30 19.31
CA LEU A 559 -7.06 34.13 19.18
C LEU A 559 -5.69 34.39 19.81
N VAL A 560 -5.09 35.56 19.55
CA VAL A 560 -3.80 35.97 20.14
C VAL A 560 -3.91 36.05 21.67
N LEU A 561 -4.97 36.69 22.19
CA LEU A 561 -5.23 36.79 23.62
C LEU A 561 -5.45 35.42 24.26
N ALA A 562 -6.18 34.52 23.59
CA ALA A 562 -6.40 33.16 24.07
C ALA A 562 -5.07 32.39 24.21
N LEU A 563 -4.16 32.52 23.25
CA LEU A 563 -2.84 31.90 23.31
C LEU A 563 -1.96 32.49 24.41
N LYS A 564 -1.92 33.82 24.54
CA LYS A 564 -1.18 34.48 25.63
C LYS A 564 -1.67 34.01 27.00
N ARG A 565 -3.00 33.94 27.20
CA ARG A 565 -3.60 33.43 28.44
C ARG A 565 -3.22 31.97 28.69
N ARG A 566 -3.32 31.11 27.68
CA ARG A 566 -2.96 29.68 27.80
C ARG A 566 -1.50 29.50 28.23
N ASN A 567 -0.57 30.26 27.65
CA ASN A 567 0.84 30.21 28.03
C ASN A 567 1.04 30.66 29.49
N ILE A 568 0.39 31.75 29.91
CA ILE A 568 0.43 32.20 31.31
C ILE A 568 -0.13 31.13 32.27
N TYR A 569 -1.24 30.47 31.92
CA TYR A 569 -1.78 29.38 32.73
C TYR A 569 -0.84 28.15 32.81
N SER A 570 -0.17 27.79 31.71
CA SER A 570 0.82 26.71 31.70
C SER A 570 2.00 27.03 32.64
N ARG A 571 2.55 28.24 32.52
CA ARG A 571 3.63 28.71 33.38
C ARG A 571 3.21 28.80 34.85
N LEU A 572 1.97 29.20 35.14
CA LEU A 572 1.43 29.20 36.49
C LEU A 572 1.36 27.77 37.08
N ASN A 573 1.01 26.76 36.28
CA ASN A 573 0.99 25.37 36.73
C ASN A 573 2.40 24.84 37.00
N GLU A 574 3.38 25.13 36.13
CA GLU A 574 4.80 24.80 36.36
C GLU A 574 5.32 25.43 37.64
N LEU A 575 5.11 26.74 37.81
CA LEU A 575 5.54 27.46 39.00
C LEU A 575 4.84 26.94 40.26
N GLN A 576 3.58 26.48 40.17
CA GLN A 576 2.91 25.80 41.28
C GLN A 576 3.57 24.47 41.64
N ALA A 577 3.99 23.67 40.66
CA ALA A 577 4.72 22.44 40.89
C ALA A 577 6.11 22.72 41.51
N GLN A 578 6.84 23.70 40.97
CA GLN A 578 8.13 24.15 41.52
C GLN A 578 7.99 24.70 42.93
N LEU A 579 6.91 25.43 43.23
CA LEU A 579 6.61 25.92 44.58
C LEU A 579 6.38 24.78 45.56
N GLN A 580 5.71 23.69 45.15
CA GLN A 580 5.55 22.50 45.99
C GLN A 580 6.88 21.77 46.23
N ASP A 581 7.75 21.68 45.23
CA ASP A 581 9.07 21.07 45.38
C ASP A 581 10.01 21.91 46.26
N ALA A 582 10.03 23.23 46.08
CA ALA A 582 10.78 24.16 46.95
C ALA A 582 10.30 24.10 48.41
N LYS A 583 8.98 23.94 48.64
CA LYS A 583 8.40 23.69 49.97
C LYS A 583 8.85 22.36 50.57
N ARG A 584 8.96 21.30 49.77
CA ARG A 584 9.48 19.99 50.24
C ARG A 584 10.96 20.07 50.61
N LYS A 585 11.75 20.88 49.90
CA LYS A 585 13.18 21.07 50.11
C LYS A 585 13.54 22.12 51.17
N ASN A 586 12.54 22.76 51.82
CA ASN A 586 12.72 23.87 52.77
C ASN A 586 13.56 25.05 52.24
N ASP A 587 13.50 25.31 50.93
CA ASP A 587 14.19 26.44 50.31
C ASP A 587 13.38 27.73 50.45
N ALA A 588 13.63 28.47 51.54
CA ALA A 588 12.92 29.71 51.85
C ALA A 588 13.11 30.81 50.78
N GLN A 589 14.28 30.86 50.12
CA GLN A 589 14.56 31.87 49.09
C GLN A 589 13.84 31.51 47.78
N GLY A 590 13.88 30.24 47.37
CA GLY A 590 13.14 29.74 46.20
C GLY A 590 11.62 29.93 46.33
N ILE A 591 11.06 29.70 47.51
CA ILE A 591 9.62 29.90 47.77
C ILE A 591 9.21 31.37 47.55
N ILE A 592 10.00 32.33 48.04
CA ILE A 592 9.68 33.76 47.89
C ILE A 592 9.74 34.18 46.42
N ALA A 593 10.80 33.79 45.70
CA ALA A 593 10.98 34.13 44.29
C ALA A 593 9.86 33.57 43.41
N ILE A 594 9.55 32.27 43.55
CA ILE A 594 8.49 31.60 42.77
C ILE A 594 7.11 32.21 43.09
N THR A 595 6.84 32.55 44.36
CA THR A 595 5.56 33.17 44.75
C THR A 595 5.40 34.57 44.17
N GLN A 596 6.47 35.38 44.10
CA GLN A 596 6.44 36.70 43.46
C GLN A 596 6.16 36.59 41.96
N GLU A 597 6.78 35.62 41.28
CA GLU A 597 6.54 35.34 39.85
C GLU A 597 5.09 34.94 39.59
N ILE A 598 4.51 34.05 40.42
CA ILE A 598 3.09 33.66 40.34
C ILE A 598 2.16 34.87 40.52
N ILE A 599 2.43 35.75 41.48
CA ILE A 599 1.62 36.96 41.71
C ILE A 599 1.70 37.91 40.51
N GLY A 600 2.90 38.08 39.94
CA GLY A 600 3.12 38.87 38.73
C GLY A 600 2.28 38.35 37.55
N LEU A 601 2.35 37.05 37.27
CA LEU A 601 1.60 36.42 36.19
C LEU A 601 0.07 36.48 36.40
N LYS A 602 -0.41 36.34 37.65
CA LYS A 602 -1.85 36.49 37.95
C LYS A 602 -2.37 37.91 37.76
N ARG A 603 -1.53 38.94 37.93
CA ARG A 603 -1.89 40.35 37.63
C ARG A 603 -2.00 40.64 36.14
N ILE A 604 -1.37 39.84 35.29
CA ILE A 604 -1.47 39.96 33.82
C ILE A 604 -2.77 39.29 33.31
N LEU A 605 -3.33 38.32 34.06
CA LEU A 605 -4.57 37.61 33.71
C LEU A 605 -5.86 38.30 34.17
N GLY A 606 -5.79 39.16 35.19
CA GLY A 606 -6.92 39.95 35.70
C GLY A 606 -6.91 41.34 35.10
#